data_AF-A0A356EL16-F1
#
_entry.id   AF-A0A356EL16-F1
#
_cell.length_a   1.000
_cell.length_b   1.000
_cell.length_c   1.000
_cell.angle_alpha   90.00
_cell.angle_beta   90.00
_cell.angle_gamma   90.00
#
_symmetry.space_group_name_H-M   'P 1'
#
loop_
_entity.id
_entity.type
_entity.pdbx_description
1 polymer ?
#
loop_
_entity_poly.entity_id
_entity_poly.type
_entity_poly.pdbx_seq_one_letter_code
_entity_poly.pdbx_strand_id
1 'polypeptide(L)'
;MNDERLNKTFAERLKWLLSPFLCAIATAWFMADAALGAGVDAPAGAARGDTTSWTAPTTAEVRAEAMHWLETRGADEASRQRAEQVWAAVSEQSPAADRFDALVRTFALGNPRAEQLVRFCEAPRRGTELPEITWLAEPETPRLVSANLRLLVGRWLVRESLFDETLDVLADVKPDDVVDPASLFFQRAVAHHSLLHKDEGLDAVDRLLKGRTQAPRRYVALAGLMRDDLEGLEEETLDHIARRMRDIERRLDLGRAGEKVRRIEDGVIESLDKMIEELEKQQQESGGGVADNLQPMNPAQDSMPMGGLGQGQVTRKKVGDKSGWGNLPPKQREEALQEIGRQFPSHYRDVIEQYFRRMAGEEPTKE
;
A
#
# COMPACT_ATOMS: atom_id res chain seq x y z
N MET A 1 9.77 20.76 16.64
CA MET A 1 9.62 21.99 15.83
C MET A 1 10.85 22.18 14.93
N ASN A 2 11.12 21.22 14.04
CA ASN A 2 12.22 21.29 13.05
C ASN A 2 12.01 20.41 11.79
N ASP A 3 10.95 19.58 11.70
CA ASP A 3 10.76 18.66 10.57
C ASP A 3 10.04 19.24 9.34
N GLU A 4 9.39 20.40 9.47
CA GLU A 4 8.58 20.95 8.38
C GLU A 4 9.42 21.64 7.28
N ARG A 5 10.72 21.89 7.53
CA ARG A 5 11.63 22.54 6.57
C ARG A 5 12.27 21.57 5.58
N LEU A 6 12.41 20.29 5.93
CA LEU A 6 13.06 19.30 5.05
C LEU A 6 12.12 18.79 3.95
N ASN A 7 10.83 18.61 4.26
CA ASN A 7 9.83 18.22 3.25
C ASN A 7 9.47 19.35 2.28
N LYS A 8 9.55 20.62 2.72
CA LYS A 8 9.37 21.77 1.82
C LYS A 8 10.52 21.90 0.82
N THR A 9 11.76 21.60 1.21
CA THR A 9 12.90 21.69 0.29
C THR A 9 12.87 20.68 -0.86
N PHE A 10 12.20 19.53 -0.71
CA PHE A 10 12.06 18.55 -1.80
C PHE A 10 10.94 18.96 -2.78
N ALA A 11 9.80 19.43 -2.26
CA ALA A 11 8.66 19.89 -3.06
C ALA A 11 8.86 21.27 -3.74
N GLU A 12 9.71 22.14 -3.18
CA GLU A 12 10.00 23.46 -3.77
C GLU A 12 11.16 23.42 -4.77
N ARG A 13 12.09 22.46 -4.67
CA ARG A 13 13.20 22.32 -5.64
C ARG A 13 12.79 21.74 -6.99
N LEU A 14 11.59 21.15 -7.09
CA LEU A 14 11.03 20.62 -8.35
C LEU A 14 10.11 21.61 -9.07
N LYS A 15 9.68 22.71 -8.42
CA LYS A 15 8.69 23.66 -8.95
C LYS A 15 9.26 24.81 -9.78
N TRP A 16 10.57 24.83 -10.04
CA TRP A 16 11.26 25.95 -10.73
C TRP A 16 11.62 25.70 -12.20
N LEU A 17 10.89 24.82 -12.91
CA LEU A 17 11.10 24.56 -14.33
C LEU A 17 9.82 24.65 -15.19
N LEU A 18 8.87 25.51 -14.83
CA LEU A 18 7.75 25.85 -15.71
C LEU A 18 7.58 27.37 -15.88
N SER A 19 8.20 27.86 -16.96
CA SER A 19 7.77 29.00 -17.82
C SER A 19 7.91 30.43 -17.27
N PRO A 20 8.07 31.48 -18.12
CA PRO A 20 7.31 31.66 -19.38
C PRO A 20 8.11 32.15 -20.61
N PHE A 21 7.71 31.68 -21.80
CA PHE A 21 7.69 32.53 -22.98
C PHE A 21 6.34 32.42 -23.68
N LEU A 22 5.58 33.51 -23.55
CA LEU A 22 4.40 33.84 -24.32
C LEU A 22 4.80 34.07 -25.79
N CYS A 23 4.15 33.38 -26.71
CA CYS A 23 3.75 34.00 -27.97
C CYS A 23 2.42 33.40 -28.43
N ALA A 24 1.42 34.27 -28.47
CA ALA A 24 0.10 34.03 -29.04
C ALA A 24 0.19 33.78 -30.55
N ILE A 25 -0.77 33.02 -31.11
CA ILE A 25 -1.64 33.46 -32.21
C ILE A 25 -2.68 32.35 -32.54
N ALA A 26 -3.92 32.83 -32.63
CA ALA A 26 -5.06 32.39 -33.44
C ALA A 26 -5.85 31.10 -33.12
N THR A 27 -7.10 31.41 -32.77
CA THR A 27 -8.35 30.65 -32.76
C THR A 27 -8.80 30.09 -34.12
N ALA A 28 -9.73 29.12 -34.02
CA ALA A 28 -10.58 28.48 -35.04
C ALA A 28 -9.91 27.26 -35.71
N TRP A 29 -10.49 26.05 -35.66
CA TRP A 29 -11.79 25.71 -36.25
C TRP A 29 -12.49 24.55 -35.52
N PHE A 30 -13.82 24.67 -35.48
CA PHE A 30 -14.80 23.67 -35.09
C PHE A 30 -15.33 23.03 -36.40
N MET A 31 -15.22 21.72 -36.56
CA MET A 31 -15.94 20.84 -37.52
C MET A 31 -15.87 19.44 -36.88
N ALA A 32 -16.86 18.99 -36.10
CA ALA A 32 -18.06 18.31 -36.59
C ALA A 32 -17.74 17.17 -37.56
N ASP A 33 -17.69 15.94 -37.05
CA ASP A 33 -18.19 14.81 -37.82
C ASP A 33 -19.00 13.90 -36.90
N ALA A 34 -20.30 13.93 -37.15
CA ALA A 34 -21.31 13.10 -36.53
C ALA A 34 -21.72 12.06 -37.57
N ALA A 35 -21.32 10.81 -37.37
CA ALA A 35 -21.87 9.67 -38.09
C ALA A 35 -22.73 8.85 -37.12
N LEU A 36 -24.04 9.07 -37.21
CA LEU A 36 -25.08 8.22 -36.64
C LEU A 36 -25.32 7.04 -37.60
N GLY A 37 -25.28 5.82 -37.02
CA GLY A 37 -26.24 4.77 -37.36
C GLY A 37 -25.80 3.69 -38.35
N ALA A 38 -25.42 2.52 -37.82
CA ALA A 38 -25.97 1.24 -38.26
C ALA A 38 -25.68 0.18 -37.19
N GLY A 39 -26.73 -0.35 -36.57
CA GLY A 39 -26.65 -1.48 -35.66
C GLY A 39 -26.17 -2.73 -36.39
N VAL A 40 -25.20 -3.41 -35.79
CA VAL A 40 -24.88 -4.80 -36.08
C VAL A 40 -24.64 -5.45 -34.73
N ASP A 41 -25.45 -6.46 -34.42
CA ASP A 41 -25.29 -7.34 -33.27
C ASP A 41 -23.84 -7.84 -33.19
N ALA A 42 -23.12 -7.40 -32.16
CA ALA A 42 -21.78 -7.89 -31.88
C ALA A 42 -21.90 -9.29 -31.28
N PRO A 43 -21.37 -10.35 -31.92
CA PRO A 43 -21.28 -11.63 -31.26
C PRO A 43 -20.32 -11.51 -30.08
N ALA A 44 -20.80 -11.97 -28.91
CA ALA A 44 -19.97 -12.20 -27.75
C ALA A 44 -18.81 -13.13 -28.11
N GLY A 45 -17.59 -12.72 -27.78
CA GLY A 45 -16.40 -13.57 -27.89
C GLY A 45 -15.47 -13.28 -29.08
N ALA A 46 -15.20 -12.02 -29.42
CA ALA A 46 -14.01 -11.68 -30.18
C ALA A 46 -12.80 -11.60 -29.21
N ALA A 47 -11.96 -12.63 -29.23
CA ALA A 47 -10.66 -12.60 -28.56
C ALA A 47 -9.91 -11.33 -28.97
N ARG A 48 -9.74 -10.39 -28.02
CA ARG A 48 -8.89 -9.21 -28.21
C ARG A 48 -7.50 -9.73 -28.56
N GLY A 49 -6.99 -9.32 -29.73
CA GLY A 49 -5.72 -9.76 -30.26
C GLY A 49 -4.61 -9.68 -29.22
N ASP A 50 -3.97 -10.82 -29.00
CA ASP A 50 -2.89 -11.06 -28.03
C ASP A 50 -1.57 -10.48 -28.55
N THR A 51 -1.57 -9.22 -29.01
CA THR A 51 -0.35 -8.53 -29.43
C THR A 51 0.43 -8.16 -28.18
N THR A 52 1.53 -8.89 -27.94
CA THR A 52 2.50 -8.59 -26.87
C THR A 52 2.88 -7.12 -26.91
N SER A 53 2.54 -6.38 -25.85
CA SER A 53 2.78 -4.93 -25.76
C SER A 53 4.24 -4.56 -25.48
N TRP A 54 5.09 -5.55 -25.23
CA TRP A 54 6.51 -5.39 -24.95
C TRP A 54 7.24 -6.72 -25.21
N THR A 55 8.54 -6.63 -25.49
CA THR A 55 9.43 -7.78 -25.67
C THR A 55 10.71 -7.54 -24.90
N ALA A 56 11.16 -8.53 -24.13
CA ALA A 56 12.44 -8.42 -23.44
C ALA A 56 13.61 -8.58 -24.44
N PRO A 57 14.64 -7.73 -24.39
CA PRO A 57 15.81 -7.87 -25.25
C PRO A 57 16.59 -9.16 -24.95
N THR A 58 17.32 -9.64 -25.96
CA THR A 58 18.13 -10.87 -25.87
C THR A 58 19.37 -10.67 -24.99
N THR A 59 19.95 -11.76 -24.47
CA THR A 59 21.18 -11.67 -23.66
C THR A 59 22.34 -11.11 -24.49
N ALA A 60 22.45 -11.48 -25.77
CA ALA A 60 23.47 -10.97 -26.67
C ALA A 60 23.39 -9.44 -26.88
N GLU A 61 22.19 -8.92 -27.14
CA GLU A 61 21.96 -7.47 -27.35
C GLU A 61 22.32 -6.67 -26.09
N VAL A 62 21.79 -7.07 -24.93
CA VAL A 62 22.03 -6.34 -23.67
C VAL A 62 23.51 -6.40 -23.27
N ARG A 63 24.17 -7.55 -23.44
CA ARG A 63 25.61 -7.66 -23.15
C ARG A 63 26.42 -6.74 -24.05
N ALA A 64 26.11 -6.71 -25.35
CA ALA A 64 26.83 -5.85 -26.30
C ALA A 64 26.67 -4.36 -25.93
N GLU A 65 25.45 -3.92 -25.61
CA GLU A 65 25.21 -2.55 -25.15
C GLU A 65 25.91 -2.24 -23.82
N ALA A 66 25.90 -3.17 -22.87
CA ALA A 66 26.56 -3.02 -21.57
C ALA A 66 28.08 -2.85 -21.72
N MET A 67 28.71 -3.69 -22.54
CA MET A 67 30.16 -3.63 -22.79
C MET A 67 30.53 -2.37 -23.56
N HIS A 68 29.76 -2.03 -24.59
CA HIS A 68 29.98 -0.79 -25.34
C HIS A 68 29.87 0.44 -24.42
N TRP A 69 28.85 0.49 -23.57
CA TRP A 69 28.71 1.56 -22.58
C TRP A 69 29.93 1.62 -21.65
N LEU A 70 30.40 0.48 -21.14
CA LEU A 70 31.55 0.42 -20.25
C LEU A 70 32.84 0.90 -20.92
N GLU A 71 33.04 0.56 -22.20
CA GLU A 71 34.15 1.05 -23.02
C GLU A 71 34.10 2.56 -23.23
N THR A 72 32.92 3.13 -23.54
CA THR A 72 32.77 4.58 -23.73
C THR A 72 33.08 5.39 -22.46
N ARG A 73 32.99 4.76 -21.28
CA ARG A 73 33.36 5.36 -19.99
C ARG A 73 34.86 5.25 -19.69
N GLY A 74 35.65 4.59 -20.55
CA GLY A 74 37.09 4.44 -20.36
C GLY A 74 37.44 3.49 -19.21
N ALA A 75 36.65 2.44 -18.99
CA ALA A 75 36.88 1.50 -17.91
C ALA A 75 38.25 0.78 -18.01
N ASP A 76 38.89 0.60 -16.85
CA ASP A 76 40.18 -0.10 -16.75
C ASP A 76 40.05 -1.60 -17.07
N GLU A 77 41.19 -2.25 -17.30
CA GLU A 77 41.24 -3.68 -17.64
C GLU A 77 40.60 -4.55 -16.54
N ALA A 78 40.77 -4.18 -15.27
CA ALA A 78 40.17 -4.92 -14.16
C ALA A 78 38.64 -4.83 -14.18
N SER A 79 38.06 -3.67 -14.45
CA SER A 79 36.61 -3.50 -14.56
C SER A 79 36.03 -4.22 -15.77
N ARG A 80 36.74 -4.21 -16.91
CA ARG A 80 36.35 -4.98 -18.10
C ARG A 80 36.33 -6.48 -17.82
N GLN A 81 37.36 -7.02 -17.18
CA GLN A 81 37.41 -8.45 -16.79
C GLN A 81 36.31 -8.83 -15.78
N ARG A 82 36.01 -7.96 -14.80
CA ARG A 82 34.90 -8.19 -13.87
C ARG A 82 33.55 -8.18 -14.58
N ALA A 83 33.33 -7.26 -15.53
CA ALA A 83 32.12 -7.23 -16.32
C ALA A 83 31.96 -8.54 -17.10
N GLU A 84 33.02 -9.02 -17.76
CA GLU A 84 32.98 -10.32 -18.47
C GLU A 84 32.60 -11.49 -17.55
N GLN A 85 33.12 -11.51 -16.33
CA GLN A 85 32.76 -12.53 -15.33
C GLN A 85 31.28 -12.43 -14.90
N VAL A 86 30.75 -11.22 -14.73
CA VAL A 86 29.32 -11.01 -14.41
C VAL A 86 28.43 -11.60 -15.52
N TRP A 87 28.79 -11.37 -16.78
CA TRP A 87 28.01 -11.86 -17.92
C TRP A 87 28.21 -13.34 -18.22
N ALA A 88 29.32 -13.97 -17.79
CA ALA A 88 29.57 -15.40 -17.98
C ALA A 88 28.51 -16.31 -17.31
N ALA A 89 27.83 -15.80 -16.28
CA ALA A 89 26.78 -16.53 -15.57
C ALA A 89 25.38 -16.38 -16.22
N VAL A 90 25.22 -15.54 -17.24
CA VAL A 90 23.93 -15.22 -17.86
C VAL A 90 23.84 -15.83 -19.25
N SER A 91 22.82 -16.64 -19.49
CA SER A 91 22.55 -17.23 -20.81
C SER A 91 21.24 -16.73 -21.41
N GLU A 92 20.92 -17.12 -22.64
CA GLU A 92 19.62 -16.79 -23.27
C GLU A 92 18.45 -17.49 -22.55
N GLN A 93 18.70 -18.61 -21.86
CA GLN A 93 17.70 -19.31 -21.07
C GLN A 93 17.48 -18.66 -19.70
N SER A 94 18.38 -17.76 -19.27
CA SER A 94 18.23 -17.04 -18.02
C SER A 94 17.02 -16.09 -18.08
N PRO A 95 16.28 -15.93 -16.95
CA PRO A 95 15.28 -14.90 -16.81
C PRO A 95 15.80 -13.50 -17.15
N ALA A 96 14.92 -12.61 -17.63
CA ALA A 96 15.25 -11.20 -17.88
C ALA A 96 15.81 -10.49 -16.62
N ALA A 97 15.40 -10.91 -15.44
CA ALA A 97 15.92 -10.41 -14.17
C ALA A 97 17.44 -10.63 -14.01
N ASP A 98 17.98 -11.75 -14.50
CA ASP A 98 19.42 -12.05 -14.39
C ASP A 98 20.22 -11.16 -15.35
N ARG A 99 19.69 -10.93 -16.57
CA ARG A 99 20.24 -9.95 -17.52
C ARG A 99 20.24 -8.55 -16.93
N PHE A 100 19.13 -8.15 -16.31
CA PHE A 100 19.00 -6.87 -15.64
C PHE A 100 20.02 -6.72 -14.50
N ASP A 101 20.15 -7.73 -13.63
CA ASP A 101 21.08 -7.68 -12.50
C ASP A 101 22.54 -7.61 -13.00
N ALA A 102 22.89 -8.32 -14.09
CA ALA A 102 24.19 -8.22 -14.74
C ALA A 102 24.47 -6.84 -15.34
N LEU A 103 23.48 -6.23 -16.00
CA LEU A 103 23.58 -4.89 -16.55
C LEU A 103 23.84 -3.86 -15.44
N VAL A 104 23.06 -3.91 -14.36
CA VAL A 104 23.20 -3.01 -13.21
C VAL A 104 24.57 -3.15 -12.54
N ARG A 105 25.06 -4.38 -12.38
CA ARG A 105 26.43 -4.63 -11.88
C ARG A 105 27.50 -4.07 -12.82
N THR A 106 27.26 -4.10 -14.13
CA THR A 106 28.16 -3.49 -15.12
C THR A 106 28.19 -1.96 -14.98
N PHE A 107 27.03 -1.32 -14.74
CA PHE A 107 26.99 0.12 -14.48
C PHE A 107 27.77 0.52 -13.22
N ALA A 108 27.69 -0.29 -12.16
CA ALA A 108 28.47 -0.07 -10.94
C ALA A 108 29.99 -0.11 -11.17
N LEU A 109 30.47 -0.85 -12.17
CA LEU A 109 31.90 -0.89 -12.51
C LEU A 109 32.37 0.37 -13.26
N GLY A 110 31.49 0.99 -14.05
CA GLY A 110 31.83 2.13 -14.91
C GLY A 110 31.44 3.51 -14.37
N ASN A 111 30.71 3.59 -13.25
CA ASN A 111 30.24 4.86 -12.69
C ASN A 111 30.14 4.79 -11.14
N PRO A 112 30.92 5.60 -10.40
CA PRO A 112 30.88 5.63 -8.93
C PRO A 112 29.51 5.98 -8.33
N ARG A 113 28.72 6.85 -8.98
CA ARG A 113 27.35 7.17 -8.53
C ARG A 113 26.43 5.96 -8.70
N ALA A 114 26.58 5.22 -9.80
CA ALA A 114 25.85 3.98 -10.01
C ALA A 114 26.28 2.90 -8.99
N GLU A 115 27.57 2.78 -8.68
CA GLU A 115 28.08 1.84 -7.67
C GLU A 115 27.43 2.08 -6.30
N GLN A 116 27.40 3.35 -5.86
CA GLN A 116 26.79 3.74 -4.60
C GLN A 116 25.29 3.43 -4.59
N LEU A 117 24.59 3.74 -5.69
CA LEU A 117 23.17 3.46 -5.83
C LEU A 117 22.86 1.96 -5.77
N VAL A 118 23.64 1.13 -6.48
CA VAL A 118 23.49 -0.32 -6.47
C VAL A 118 23.69 -0.88 -5.07
N ARG A 119 24.76 -0.48 -4.38
CA ARG A 119 25.00 -0.90 -2.99
C ARG A 119 23.90 -0.46 -2.04
N PHE A 120 23.36 0.74 -2.23
CA PHE A 120 22.23 1.23 -1.43
C PHE A 120 21.01 0.32 -1.62
N CYS A 121 20.68 -0.04 -2.85
CA CYS A 121 19.53 -0.88 -3.18
C CYS A 121 19.71 -2.38 -2.82
N GLU A 122 20.92 -2.83 -2.49
CA GLU A 122 21.18 -4.20 -2.01
C GLU A 122 20.83 -4.38 -0.53
N ALA A 123 20.73 -3.29 0.24
CA ALA A 123 20.43 -3.33 1.67
C ALA A 123 18.96 -2.94 1.97
N PRO A 124 18.36 -3.47 3.05
CA PRO A 124 17.09 -2.95 3.58
C PRO A 124 17.22 -1.48 3.98
N ARG A 125 16.11 -0.73 3.92
CA ARG A 125 16.11 0.69 4.29
C ARG A 125 16.53 0.90 5.73
N ARG A 126 17.36 1.92 5.95
CA ARG A 126 17.78 2.36 7.29
C ARG A 126 17.23 3.76 7.55
N GLY A 127 16.38 3.88 8.55
CA GLY A 127 15.77 5.16 8.90
C GLY A 127 14.92 5.73 7.76
N THR A 128 15.06 7.03 7.49
CA THR A 128 14.25 7.75 6.50
C THR A 128 14.99 8.04 5.18
N GLU A 129 16.22 7.55 5.02
CA GLU A 129 17.06 7.85 3.87
C GLU A 129 16.49 7.29 2.56
N LEU A 130 16.68 8.04 1.47
CA LEU A 130 16.32 7.69 0.11
C LEU A 130 17.57 7.72 -0.78
N PRO A 131 17.61 6.90 -1.84
CA PRO A 131 18.75 6.91 -2.76
C PRO A 131 18.85 8.25 -3.50
N GLU A 132 20.08 8.72 -3.72
CA GLU A 132 20.34 9.90 -4.54
C GLU A 132 20.23 9.51 -6.03
N ILE A 133 19.20 10.04 -6.69
CA ILE A 133 18.82 9.66 -8.07
C ILE A 133 18.67 10.87 -8.99
N THR A 134 18.98 12.08 -8.54
CA THR A 134 18.72 13.30 -9.32
C THR A 134 19.53 13.33 -10.61
N TRP A 135 20.76 12.80 -10.57
CA TRP A 135 21.63 12.66 -11.73
C TRP A 135 21.09 11.74 -12.82
N LEU A 136 20.14 10.84 -12.51
CA LEU A 136 19.48 10.00 -13.52
C LEU A 136 18.60 10.83 -14.47
N ALA A 137 18.23 12.06 -14.10
CA ALA A 137 17.48 12.99 -14.95
C ALA A 137 18.39 13.94 -15.76
N GLU A 138 19.69 13.95 -15.52
CA GLU A 138 20.63 14.81 -16.25
C GLU A 138 20.72 14.39 -17.73
N PRO A 139 20.78 15.34 -18.68
CA PRO A 139 20.86 15.04 -20.12
C PRO A 139 22.09 14.19 -20.52
N GLU A 140 23.15 14.26 -19.71
CA GLU A 140 24.40 13.51 -19.91
C GLU A 140 24.29 12.03 -19.53
N THR A 141 23.23 11.65 -18.80
CA THR A 141 22.99 10.26 -18.40
C THR A 141 22.29 9.53 -19.54
N PRO A 142 22.92 8.52 -20.17
CA PRO A 142 22.30 7.77 -21.26
C PRO A 142 21.00 7.11 -20.82
N ARG A 143 20.02 7.04 -21.73
CA ARG A 143 18.69 6.49 -21.44
C ARG A 143 18.77 5.05 -20.90
N LEU A 144 19.65 4.23 -21.47
CA LEU A 144 19.94 2.86 -21.03
C LEU A 144 20.30 2.80 -19.53
N VAL A 145 21.12 3.73 -19.04
CA VAL A 145 21.52 3.82 -17.63
C VAL A 145 20.37 4.36 -16.78
N SER A 146 19.80 5.48 -17.21
CA SER A 146 18.73 6.18 -16.47
C SER A 146 17.53 5.27 -16.23
N ALA A 147 17.01 4.62 -17.28
CA ALA A 147 15.81 3.79 -17.20
C ALA A 147 16.02 2.55 -16.34
N ASN A 148 17.14 1.82 -16.53
CA ASN A 148 17.39 0.59 -15.78
C ASN A 148 17.77 0.85 -14.31
N LEU A 149 18.49 1.94 -14.00
CA LEU A 149 18.74 2.31 -12.59
C LEU A 149 17.49 2.85 -11.90
N ARG A 150 16.60 3.57 -12.61
CA ARG A 150 15.26 3.90 -12.07
C ARG A 150 14.43 2.65 -11.80
N LEU A 151 14.48 1.65 -12.68
CA LEU A 151 13.85 0.36 -12.45
C LEU A 151 14.43 -0.36 -11.22
N LEU A 152 15.75 -0.34 -11.03
CA LEU A 152 16.40 -0.87 -9.82
C LEU A 152 15.85 -0.21 -8.55
N VAL A 153 15.79 1.12 -8.57
CA VAL A 153 15.27 1.92 -7.45
C VAL A 153 13.80 1.61 -7.23
N GLY A 154 12.98 1.52 -8.29
CA GLY A 154 11.58 1.12 -8.20
C GLY A 154 11.38 -0.24 -7.53
N ARG A 155 12.20 -1.25 -7.90
CA ARG A 155 12.20 -2.58 -7.26
C ARG A 155 12.53 -2.50 -5.77
N TRP A 156 13.48 -1.64 -5.40
CA TRP A 156 13.84 -1.43 -3.99
C TRP A 156 12.72 -0.69 -3.24
N LEU A 157 12.17 0.39 -3.78
CA LEU A 157 11.10 1.18 -3.17
C LEU A 157 9.85 0.35 -2.86
N VAL A 158 9.45 -0.55 -3.79
CA VAL A 158 8.33 -1.47 -3.56
C VAL A 158 8.59 -2.38 -2.36
N ARG A 159 9.81 -2.92 -2.24
CA ARG A 159 10.21 -3.78 -1.12
C ARG A 159 10.13 -3.05 0.23
N GLU A 160 10.44 -1.75 0.21
CA GLU A 160 10.41 -0.88 1.39
C GLU A 160 9.04 -0.20 1.58
N SER A 161 8.02 -0.62 0.83
CA SER A 161 6.63 -0.12 0.92
C SER A 161 6.48 1.39 0.63
N LEU A 162 7.40 1.95 -0.16
CA LEU A 162 7.45 3.34 -0.61
C LEU A 162 6.75 3.50 -1.97
N PHE A 163 5.44 3.20 -2.00
CA PHE A 163 4.69 3.08 -3.26
C PHE A 163 4.48 4.40 -4.00
N ASP A 164 4.30 5.52 -3.28
CA ASP A 164 4.17 6.83 -3.92
C ASP A 164 5.46 7.15 -4.71
N GLU A 165 6.62 6.94 -4.08
CA GLU A 165 7.93 7.15 -4.71
C GLU A 165 8.19 6.18 -5.85
N THR A 166 7.73 4.92 -5.76
CA THR A 166 7.82 3.98 -6.86
C THR A 166 7.14 4.54 -8.11
N LEU A 167 5.93 5.11 -7.97
CA LEU A 167 5.21 5.68 -9.10
C LEU A 167 5.93 6.91 -9.65
N ASP A 168 6.45 7.79 -8.79
CA ASP A 168 7.20 8.98 -9.22
C ASP A 168 8.47 8.61 -9.99
N VAL A 169 9.27 7.68 -9.47
CA VAL A 169 10.55 7.25 -10.07
C VAL A 169 10.33 6.52 -11.40
N LEU A 170 9.25 5.77 -11.50
CA LEU A 170 8.95 4.97 -12.69
C LEU A 170 8.05 5.67 -13.69
N ALA A 171 7.48 6.85 -13.41
CA ALA A 171 6.48 7.51 -14.26
C ALA A 171 6.90 7.59 -15.73
N ASP A 172 8.11 8.09 -16.00
CA ASP A 172 8.62 8.33 -17.35
C ASP A 172 9.38 7.15 -17.97
N VAL A 173 9.49 6.01 -17.28
CA VAL A 173 10.22 4.83 -17.77
C VAL A 173 9.37 4.07 -18.78
N LYS A 174 9.84 3.93 -20.02
CA LYS A 174 9.11 3.17 -21.05
C LYS A 174 9.54 1.70 -21.02
N PRO A 175 8.65 0.77 -21.39
CA PRO A 175 9.00 -0.65 -21.47
C PRO A 175 10.17 -0.92 -22.43
N ASP A 176 10.28 -0.18 -23.53
CA ASP A 176 11.34 -0.37 -24.52
C ASP A 176 12.71 0.15 -24.06
N ASP A 177 12.75 0.94 -22.98
CA ASP A 177 14.00 1.50 -22.44
C ASP A 177 14.64 0.60 -21.37
N VAL A 178 14.00 -0.50 -20.99
CA VAL A 178 14.44 -1.37 -19.89
C VAL A 178 14.66 -2.81 -20.33
N VAL A 179 15.62 -3.47 -19.68
CA VAL A 179 15.95 -4.88 -19.95
C VAL A 179 14.90 -5.85 -19.42
N ASP A 180 14.18 -5.46 -18.35
CA ASP A 180 13.12 -6.27 -17.74
C ASP A 180 11.79 -5.50 -17.71
N PRO A 181 11.08 -5.40 -18.85
CA PRO A 181 9.79 -4.72 -18.92
C PRO A 181 8.71 -5.40 -18.06
N ALA A 182 8.82 -6.72 -17.85
CA ALA A 182 7.92 -7.45 -16.96
C ALA A 182 8.03 -6.91 -15.53
N SER A 183 9.26 -6.74 -15.03
CA SER A 183 9.49 -6.16 -13.71
C SER A 183 8.99 -4.72 -13.62
N LEU A 184 9.15 -3.90 -14.67
CA LEU A 184 8.62 -2.54 -14.70
C LEU A 184 7.10 -2.50 -14.48
N PHE A 185 6.34 -3.27 -15.26
CA PHE A 185 4.88 -3.33 -15.10
C PHE A 185 4.49 -3.95 -13.76
N PHE A 186 5.22 -4.97 -13.29
CA PHE A 186 4.96 -5.58 -12.00
C PHE A 186 5.16 -4.58 -10.84
N GLN A 187 6.26 -3.81 -10.82
CA GLN A 187 6.48 -2.81 -9.77
C GLN A 187 5.40 -1.71 -9.77
N ARG A 188 5.01 -1.23 -10.96
CA ARG A 188 3.90 -0.27 -11.10
C ARG A 188 2.58 -0.85 -10.60
N ALA A 189 2.26 -2.08 -11.00
CA ALA A 189 1.05 -2.76 -10.57
C ALA A 189 1.00 -2.89 -9.04
N VAL A 190 2.11 -3.30 -8.39
CA VAL A 190 2.16 -3.45 -6.92
C VAL A 190 1.94 -2.11 -6.24
N ALA A 191 2.55 -1.04 -6.74
CA ALA A 191 2.38 0.29 -6.19
C ALA A 191 0.94 0.81 -6.36
N HIS A 192 0.35 0.70 -7.55
CA HIS A 192 -1.04 1.11 -7.80
C HIS A 192 -2.04 0.28 -6.99
N HIS A 193 -1.84 -1.03 -6.90
CA HIS A 193 -2.67 -1.93 -6.08
C HIS A 193 -2.65 -1.53 -4.60
N SER A 194 -1.46 -1.28 -4.06
CA SER A 194 -1.29 -0.88 -2.65
C SER A 194 -1.88 0.50 -2.34
N LEU A 195 -1.97 1.37 -3.35
CA LEU A 195 -2.55 2.72 -3.26
C LEU A 195 -4.02 2.78 -3.69
N LEU A 196 -4.63 1.64 -4.04
CA LEU A 196 -6.03 1.54 -4.49
C LEU A 196 -6.33 2.36 -5.75
N HIS A 197 -5.31 2.60 -6.59
CA HIS A 197 -5.47 3.23 -7.90
C HIS A 197 -5.99 2.20 -8.90
N LYS A 198 -7.31 1.98 -8.92
CA LYS A 198 -7.98 0.88 -9.65
C LYS A 198 -7.61 0.86 -11.14
N ASP A 199 -7.85 1.95 -11.85
CA ASP A 199 -7.72 1.99 -13.30
C ASP A 199 -6.27 1.85 -13.76
N GLU A 200 -5.35 2.58 -13.14
CA GLU A 200 -3.92 2.51 -13.45
C GLU A 200 -3.31 1.17 -13.03
N GLY A 201 -3.79 0.60 -11.92
CA GLY A 201 -3.41 -0.74 -11.47
C GLY A 201 -3.82 -1.81 -12.47
N LEU A 202 -5.06 -1.76 -12.95
CA LEU A 202 -5.56 -2.66 -13.98
C LEU A 202 -4.82 -2.50 -15.31
N ASP A 203 -4.51 -1.27 -15.76
CA ASP A 203 -3.70 -1.05 -16.97
C ASP A 203 -2.29 -1.66 -16.82
N ALA A 204 -1.62 -1.44 -15.69
CA ALA A 204 -0.30 -2.01 -15.44
C ALA A 204 -0.32 -3.54 -15.42
N VAL A 205 -1.33 -4.14 -14.78
CA VAL A 205 -1.53 -5.60 -14.73
C VAL A 205 -1.84 -6.17 -16.11
N ASP A 206 -2.75 -5.56 -16.87
CA ASP A 206 -3.10 -6.03 -18.20
C ASP A 206 -1.91 -5.97 -19.16
N ARG A 207 -1.08 -4.91 -19.11
CA ARG A 207 0.16 -4.83 -19.89
C ARG A 207 1.18 -5.90 -19.50
N LEU A 208 1.30 -6.22 -18.21
CA LEU A 208 2.14 -7.33 -17.77
C LEU A 208 1.62 -8.67 -18.31
N LEU A 209 0.31 -8.93 -18.19
CA LEU A 209 -0.30 -10.20 -18.59
C LEU A 209 -0.32 -10.42 -20.11
N LYS A 210 -0.36 -9.36 -20.93
CA LYS A 210 -0.13 -9.45 -22.39
C LYS A 210 1.25 -10.03 -22.74
N GLY A 211 2.25 -9.89 -21.86
CA GLY A 211 3.59 -10.46 -22.01
C GLY A 211 3.85 -11.68 -21.11
N ARG A 212 2.81 -12.37 -20.61
CA ARG A 212 2.93 -13.44 -19.60
C ARG A 212 3.88 -14.58 -19.95
N THR A 213 4.12 -14.86 -21.24
CA THR A 213 5.04 -15.91 -21.69
C THR A 213 6.51 -15.55 -21.47
N GLN A 214 6.82 -14.25 -21.44
CA GLN A 214 8.16 -13.71 -21.20
C GLN A 214 8.37 -13.31 -19.73
N ALA A 215 7.30 -13.20 -18.94
CA ALA A 215 7.35 -12.80 -17.54
C ALA A 215 7.61 -13.97 -16.59
N PRO A 216 8.30 -13.74 -15.45
CA PRO A 216 8.43 -14.74 -14.38
C PRO A 216 7.07 -15.25 -13.90
N ARG A 217 6.93 -16.58 -13.70
CA ARG A 217 5.67 -17.22 -13.26
C ARG A 217 5.06 -16.57 -12.01
N ARG A 218 5.91 -16.17 -11.06
CA ARG A 218 5.50 -15.48 -9.83
C ARG A 218 4.80 -14.14 -10.11
N TYR A 219 5.27 -13.37 -11.10
CA TYR A 219 4.67 -12.10 -11.46
C TYR A 219 3.32 -12.31 -12.12
N VAL A 220 3.22 -13.29 -13.03
CA VAL A 220 1.94 -13.64 -13.67
C VAL A 220 0.91 -14.09 -12.65
N ALA A 221 1.29 -14.94 -11.69
CA ALA A 221 0.39 -15.42 -10.65
C ALA A 221 -0.11 -14.29 -9.74
N LEU A 222 0.80 -13.45 -9.23
CA LEU A 222 0.44 -12.32 -8.38
C LEU A 222 -0.37 -11.26 -9.14
N ALA A 223 -0.02 -10.98 -10.39
CA ALA A 223 -0.76 -10.06 -11.23
C ALA A 223 -2.20 -10.53 -11.49
N GLY A 224 -2.40 -11.84 -11.68
CA GLY A 224 -3.76 -12.42 -11.75
C GLY A 224 -4.57 -12.16 -10.48
N LEU A 225 -3.99 -12.41 -9.30
CA LEU A 225 -4.66 -12.13 -8.02
C LEU A 225 -4.96 -10.63 -7.84
N MET A 226 -4.01 -9.76 -8.19
CA MET A 226 -4.19 -8.31 -8.11
C MET A 226 -5.26 -7.82 -9.08
N ARG A 227 -5.38 -8.44 -10.27
CA ARG A 227 -6.43 -8.13 -11.23
C ARG A 227 -7.81 -8.41 -10.63
N ASP A 228 -8.02 -9.64 -10.18
CA ASP A 228 -9.30 -10.09 -9.63
C ASP A 228 -9.70 -9.22 -8.43
N ASP A 229 -8.72 -8.88 -7.60
CA ASP A 229 -8.90 -8.01 -6.44
C ASP A 229 -9.24 -6.55 -6.80
N LEU A 230 -8.58 -5.96 -7.81
CA LEU A 230 -8.89 -4.61 -8.27
C LEU A 230 -10.21 -4.54 -9.03
N GLU A 231 -10.55 -5.55 -9.84
CA GLU A 231 -11.83 -5.61 -10.54
C GLU A 231 -12.99 -5.57 -9.54
N GLY A 232 -12.88 -6.31 -8.43
CA GLY A 232 -13.84 -6.34 -7.32
C GLY A 232 -13.74 -5.17 -6.33
N LEU A 233 -12.84 -4.20 -6.52
CA LEU A 233 -12.72 -3.06 -5.62
C LEU A 233 -13.93 -2.13 -5.79
N GLU A 234 -14.71 -1.97 -4.71
CA GLU A 234 -15.88 -1.10 -4.63
C GLU A 234 -15.63 0.02 -3.62
N GLU A 235 -15.82 1.27 -4.07
CA GLU A 235 -15.65 2.45 -3.21
C GLU A 235 -16.68 2.46 -2.07
N GLU A 236 -16.35 3.16 -0.99
CA GLU A 236 -17.19 3.30 0.22
C GLU A 236 -17.61 1.99 0.94
N THR A 237 -17.14 0.82 0.50
CA THR A 237 -17.35 -0.45 1.22
C THR A 237 -16.46 -0.56 2.47
N LEU A 238 -16.86 -1.41 3.44
CA LEU A 238 -16.05 -1.68 4.63
C LEU A 238 -14.65 -2.23 4.28
N ASP A 239 -14.56 -3.07 3.25
CA ASP A 239 -13.26 -3.58 2.79
C ASP A 239 -12.40 -2.42 2.27
N HIS A 240 -12.93 -1.57 1.39
CA HIS A 240 -12.24 -0.40 0.88
C HIS A 240 -11.75 0.53 2.00
N ILE A 241 -12.60 0.82 2.99
CA ILE A 241 -12.23 1.61 4.18
C ILE A 241 -11.09 0.94 4.95
N ALA A 242 -11.19 -0.37 5.21
CA ALA A 242 -10.13 -1.11 5.90
C ALA A 242 -8.79 -1.06 5.14
N ARG A 243 -8.81 -1.05 3.80
CA ARG A 243 -7.59 -0.90 2.99
C ARG A 243 -7.00 0.51 3.11
N ARG A 244 -7.84 1.55 3.10
CA ARG A 244 -7.40 2.94 3.33
C ARG A 244 -6.79 3.11 4.72
N MET A 245 -7.34 2.46 5.75
CA MET A 245 -6.75 2.44 7.10
C MET A 245 -5.37 1.76 7.12
N ARG A 246 -5.17 0.65 6.39
CA ARG A 246 -3.83 0.04 6.23
C ARG A 246 -2.84 0.95 5.51
N ASP A 247 -3.31 1.71 4.51
CA ASP A 247 -2.48 2.72 3.83
C ASP A 247 -2.03 3.82 4.80
N ILE A 248 -2.93 4.29 5.68
CA ILE A 248 -2.60 5.25 6.75
C ILE A 248 -1.56 4.67 7.70
N GLU A 249 -1.76 3.45 8.22
CA GLU A 249 -0.82 2.76 9.10
C GLU A 249 0.58 2.70 8.47
N ARG A 250 0.67 2.23 7.21
CA ARG A 250 1.93 2.21 6.47
C ARG A 250 2.58 3.58 6.39
N ARG A 251 1.82 4.64 6.11
CA ARG A 251 2.36 6.00 6.01
C ARG A 251 2.87 6.49 7.37
N LEU A 252 2.19 6.17 8.46
CA LEU A 252 2.61 6.51 9.82
C LEU A 252 3.88 5.76 10.22
N ASP A 253 4.01 4.47 9.87
CA ASP A 253 5.24 3.68 10.07
C ASP A 253 6.44 4.26 9.32
N LEU A 254 6.20 4.87 8.16
CA LEU A 254 7.21 5.61 7.39
C LEU A 254 7.53 7.00 7.98
N GLY A 255 6.92 7.37 9.11
CA GLY A 255 7.09 8.66 9.77
C GLY A 255 6.33 9.81 9.10
N ARG A 256 5.32 9.52 8.26
CA ARG A 256 4.56 10.52 7.51
C ARG A 256 3.26 10.83 8.24
N ALA A 257 3.26 11.89 9.06
CA ALA A 257 2.05 12.43 9.70
C ALA A 257 1.64 13.81 9.12
N GLY A 258 1.91 14.01 7.82
CA GLY A 258 1.65 15.26 7.12
C GLY A 258 0.18 15.47 6.73
N GLU A 259 -0.10 16.58 6.04
CA GLU A 259 -1.45 16.93 5.58
C GLU A 259 -2.07 15.88 4.66
N LYS A 260 -1.27 15.25 3.78
CA LYS A 260 -1.75 14.17 2.90
C LYS A 260 -2.37 13.02 3.70
N VAL A 261 -1.76 12.62 4.82
CA VAL A 261 -2.27 11.51 5.64
C VAL A 261 -3.55 11.91 6.36
N ARG A 262 -3.58 13.11 6.95
CA ARG A 262 -4.79 13.64 7.59
C ARG A 262 -5.98 13.70 6.64
N ARG A 263 -5.79 14.12 5.38
CA ARG A 263 -6.88 14.11 4.40
C ARG A 263 -7.43 12.70 4.11
N ILE A 264 -6.57 11.68 4.12
CA ILE A 264 -6.99 10.29 3.94
C ILE A 264 -7.78 9.82 5.18
N GLU A 265 -7.31 10.17 6.38
CA GLU A 265 -7.99 9.91 7.67
C GLU A 265 -9.37 10.58 7.70
N ASP A 266 -9.46 11.87 7.37
CA ASP A 266 -10.72 12.62 7.31
C ASP A 266 -11.70 11.97 6.34
N GLY A 267 -11.24 11.59 5.14
CA GLY A 267 -12.09 10.90 4.17
C GLY A 267 -12.46 9.48 4.58
N VAL A 268 -11.75 8.84 5.53
CA VAL A 268 -12.16 7.55 6.10
C VAL A 268 -13.28 7.77 7.12
N ILE A 269 -13.15 8.81 7.96
CA ILE A 269 -14.19 9.20 8.92
C ILE A 269 -15.48 9.52 8.15
N GLU A 270 -15.41 10.33 7.09
CA GLU A 270 -16.56 10.67 6.26
C GLU A 270 -17.26 9.43 5.66
N SER A 271 -16.48 8.47 5.13
CA SER A 271 -17.06 7.22 4.60
C SER A 271 -17.72 6.36 5.70
N LEU A 272 -17.16 6.33 6.91
CA LEU A 272 -17.74 5.60 8.04
C LEU A 272 -19.02 6.29 8.56
N ASP A 273 -19.03 7.61 8.67
CA ASP A 273 -20.20 8.38 9.08
C ASP A 273 -21.37 8.16 8.10
N LYS A 274 -21.09 8.22 6.79
CA LYS A 274 -22.09 7.91 5.76
C LYS A 274 -22.68 6.51 5.93
N MET A 275 -21.84 5.50 6.21
CA MET A 275 -22.30 4.13 6.42
C MET A 275 -23.13 3.99 7.69
N ILE A 276 -22.78 4.69 8.77
CA ILE A 276 -23.58 4.74 10.00
C ILE A 276 -24.96 5.34 9.69
N GLU A 277 -25.01 6.47 8.98
CA GLU A 277 -26.29 7.09 8.58
C GLU A 277 -27.16 6.16 7.73
N GLU A 278 -26.57 5.41 6.79
CA GLU A 278 -27.30 4.44 5.96
C GLU A 278 -27.87 3.29 6.79
N LEU A 279 -27.10 2.76 7.73
CA LEU A 279 -27.54 1.69 8.65
C LEU A 279 -28.63 2.19 9.61
N GLU A 280 -28.51 3.42 10.12
CA GLU A 280 -29.53 4.04 10.98
C GLU A 280 -30.86 4.21 10.21
N LYS A 281 -30.82 4.65 8.94
CA LYS A 281 -31.99 4.73 8.07
C LYS A 281 -32.64 3.36 7.84
N GLN A 282 -31.84 2.33 7.54
CA GLN A 282 -32.34 0.96 7.38
C GLN A 282 -32.99 0.43 8.67
N GLN A 283 -32.45 0.76 9.84
CA GLN A 283 -33.02 0.38 11.13
C GLN A 283 -34.35 1.12 11.42
N GLN A 284 -34.45 2.39 11.04
CA GLN A 284 -35.70 3.14 11.18
C GLN A 284 -36.80 2.64 10.23
N GLU A 285 -36.45 2.25 9.01
CA GLU A 285 -37.42 1.70 8.03
C GLU A 285 -37.86 0.27 8.37
N SER A 286 -37.00 -0.54 8.99
CA SER A 286 -37.35 -1.88 9.51
C SER A 286 -38.06 -1.86 10.87
N GLY A 287 -38.16 -0.70 11.53
CA GLY A 287 -38.95 -0.45 12.75
C GLY A 287 -40.40 -0.03 12.51
N GLY A 288 -40.81 0.12 11.24
CA GLY A 288 -42.13 0.64 10.84
C GLY A 288 -43.19 -0.44 10.62
N GLY A 289 -43.49 -1.27 11.62
CA GLY A 289 -44.61 -2.21 11.54
C GLY A 289 -44.80 -3.04 12.80
N VAL A 290 -45.95 -2.86 13.45
CA VAL A 290 -46.42 -3.55 14.68
C VAL A 290 -45.96 -2.90 15.98
N ALA A 291 -46.39 -1.65 16.18
CA ALA A 291 -46.74 -1.16 17.51
C ALA A 291 -48.27 -1.18 17.61
N ASP A 292 -48.83 -2.05 18.44
CA ASP A 292 -49.78 -1.66 19.51
C ASP A 292 -50.38 -2.83 20.33
N ASN A 293 -50.02 -4.10 20.11
CA ASN A 293 -50.52 -5.16 21.00
C ASN A 293 -49.64 -6.41 21.06
N LEU A 294 -48.62 -6.41 21.94
CA LEU A 294 -47.74 -7.55 22.20
C LEU A 294 -47.68 -7.87 23.71
N GLN A 295 -48.85 -8.04 24.34
CA GLN A 295 -48.96 -8.83 25.56
C GLN A 295 -49.25 -10.29 25.18
N PRO A 296 -48.26 -11.19 25.16
CA PRO A 296 -48.50 -12.60 24.91
C PRO A 296 -49.30 -13.18 26.09
N MET A 297 -50.57 -13.50 25.84
CA MET A 297 -51.46 -14.14 26.82
C MET A 297 -51.15 -15.64 27.01
N ASN A 298 -50.28 -16.23 26.17
CA ASN A 298 -49.88 -17.64 26.21
C ASN A 298 -48.36 -17.80 26.01
N PRO A 299 -47.71 -18.77 26.69
CA PRO A 299 -46.31 -19.09 26.48
C PRO A 299 -46.06 -19.64 25.06
N ALA A 300 -44.91 -19.30 24.47
CA ALA A 300 -44.51 -19.79 23.15
C ALA A 300 -44.35 -21.32 23.16
N GLN A 301 -44.91 -22.01 22.17
CA GLN A 301 -44.78 -23.47 22.05
C GLN A 301 -43.37 -23.91 21.64
N ASP A 302 -42.64 -23.07 20.90
CA ASP A 302 -41.28 -23.36 20.42
C ASP A 302 -40.33 -22.16 20.60
N SER A 303 -39.04 -22.44 20.77
CA SER A 303 -37.98 -21.42 20.91
C SER A 303 -37.60 -20.85 19.54
N MET A 304 -38.48 -20.04 18.96
CA MET A 304 -38.14 -19.18 17.83
C MET A 304 -37.96 -17.74 18.29
N PRO A 305 -37.09 -16.93 17.64
CA PRO A 305 -37.00 -15.50 17.92
C PRO A 305 -38.36 -14.83 17.61
N MET A 306 -39.18 -14.61 18.63
CA MET A 306 -40.38 -13.79 18.48
C MET A 306 -39.94 -12.33 18.36
N GLY A 307 -40.08 -11.78 17.16
CA GLY A 307 -39.88 -10.36 16.90
C GLY A 307 -40.79 -9.50 17.78
N GLY A 308 -40.22 -8.46 18.37
CA GLY A 308 -40.92 -7.54 19.26
C GLY A 308 -39.92 -6.76 20.11
N LEU A 309 -39.94 -5.44 20.01
CA LEU A 309 -39.21 -4.57 20.93
C LEU A 309 -40.00 -4.52 22.24
N GLY A 310 -39.59 -5.32 23.23
CA GLY A 310 -40.09 -5.15 24.59
C GLY A 310 -39.75 -3.74 25.09
N GLN A 311 -40.59 -3.12 25.92
CA GLN A 311 -40.46 -1.72 26.37
C GLN A 311 -39.17 -1.39 27.17
N GLY A 312 -38.17 -2.29 27.22
CA GLY A 312 -36.91 -2.09 27.94
C GLY A 312 -37.09 -1.97 29.46
N GLN A 313 -38.28 -2.27 29.99
CA GLN A 313 -38.55 -2.23 31.42
C GLN A 313 -37.97 -3.49 32.07
N VAL A 314 -36.68 -3.42 32.38
CA VAL A 314 -36.03 -4.42 33.21
C VAL A 314 -36.57 -4.27 34.63
N THR A 315 -37.29 -5.28 35.13
CA THR A 315 -37.67 -5.35 36.54
C THR A 315 -36.39 -5.29 37.36
N ARG A 316 -36.13 -4.16 38.05
CA ARG A 316 -34.97 -4.03 38.93
C ARG A 316 -35.16 -4.99 40.09
N LYS A 317 -34.65 -6.21 39.93
CA LYS A 317 -34.52 -7.17 41.02
C LYS A 317 -33.55 -6.52 42.01
N LYS A 318 -34.03 -6.20 43.22
CA LYS A 318 -33.15 -5.81 44.33
C LYS A 318 -32.27 -7.02 44.65
N VAL A 319 -31.11 -7.09 44.00
CA VAL A 319 -30.02 -7.93 44.45
C VAL A 319 -29.57 -7.27 45.75
N GLY A 320 -29.93 -7.85 46.91
CA GLY A 320 -29.40 -7.37 48.19
C GLY A 320 -27.87 -7.46 48.21
N ASP A 321 -27.23 -6.95 49.26
CA ASP A 321 -25.76 -6.79 49.43
C ASP A 321 -24.91 -8.10 49.39
N LYS A 322 -25.37 -9.15 48.72
CA LYS A 322 -24.78 -10.49 48.68
C LYS A 322 -24.50 -11.00 47.27
N SER A 323 -23.98 -10.14 46.40
CA SER A 323 -23.19 -10.56 45.24
C SER A 323 -21.90 -9.73 45.27
N GLY A 324 -20.83 -10.16 45.91
CA GLY A 324 -20.24 -11.50 45.87
C GLY A 324 -18.99 -11.54 44.98
N TRP A 325 -18.58 -10.40 44.41
CA TRP A 325 -17.28 -10.20 43.77
C TRP A 325 -16.70 -8.86 44.24
N GLY A 326 -16.23 -8.82 45.50
CA GLY A 326 -15.50 -7.65 45.99
C GLY A 326 -15.41 -7.47 47.51
N ASN A 327 -16.32 -8.07 48.28
CA ASN A 327 -16.30 -8.00 49.76
C ASN A 327 -15.95 -9.36 50.38
N LEU A 328 -14.68 -9.74 50.29
CA LEU A 328 -14.15 -10.84 51.08
C LEU A 328 -14.21 -10.49 52.58
N PRO A 329 -14.69 -11.39 53.46
CA PRO A 329 -14.62 -11.22 54.90
C PRO A 329 -13.17 -10.91 55.34
N PRO A 330 -12.96 -10.04 56.35
CA PRO A 330 -11.63 -9.52 56.70
C PRO A 330 -10.54 -10.59 56.86
N LYS A 331 -10.89 -11.74 57.45
CA LYS A 331 -9.97 -12.87 57.66
C LYS A 331 -9.49 -13.52 56.36
N GLN A 332 -10.37 -13.67 55.38
CA GLN A 332 -10.04 -14.26 54.07
C GLN A 332 -9.29 -13.26 53.17
N ARG A 333 -9.51 -11.96 53.40
CA ARG A 333 -8.75 -10.88 52.74
C ARG A 333 -7.29 -10.89 53.15
N GLU A 334 -7.01 -11.02 54.45
CA GLU A 334 -5.63 -11.07 54.95
C GLU A 334 -4.89 -12.33 54.49
N GLU A 335 -5.56 -13.48 54.45
CA GLU A 335 -5.01 -14.73 53.93
C GLU A 335 -4.66 -14.63 52.43
N ALA A 336 -5.57 -14.05 51.62
CA ALA A 336 -5.32 -13.79 50.21
C ALA A 336 -4.16 -12.78 50.00
N LEU A 337 -4.04 -11.74 50.84
CA LEU A 337 -2.92 -10.79 50.76
C LEU A 337 -1.57 -11.44 51.13
N GLN A 338 -1.55 -12.39 52.07
CA GLN A 338 -0.34 -13.15 52.40
C GLN A 338 0.06 -14.12 51.28
N GLU A 339 -0.91 -14.76 50.63
CA GLU A 339 -0.66 -15.67 49.51
C GLU A 339 -0.18 -14.92 48.25
N ILE A 340 -0.77 -13.75 47.97
CA ILE A 340 -0.32 -12.84 46.91
C ILE A 340 1.11 -12.34 47.19
N GLY A 341 1.43 -12.00 48.44
CA GLY A 341 2.78 -11.58 48.83
C GLY A 341 3.86 -12.66 48.68
N ARG A 342 3.48 -13.94 48.59
CA ARG A 342 4.40 -15.06 48.30
C ARG A 342 4.62 -15.26 46.80
N GLN A 343 3.65 -14.93 45.96
CA GLN A 343 3.64 -15.26 44.53
C GLN A 343 3.96 -14.06 43.62
N PHE A 344 3.81 -12.83 44.11
CA PHE A 344 3.99 -11.61 43.32
C PHE A 344 5.07 -10.68 43.89
N PRO A 345 5.88 -10.02 43.02
CA PRO A 345 6.85 -9.00 43.44
C PRO A 345 6.21 -7.82 44.20
N SER A 346 6.96 -7.20 45.11
CA SER A 346 6.47 -6.23 46.10
C SER A 346 5.73 -5.01 45.52
N HIS A 347 6.03 -4.58 44.30
CA HIS A 347 5.42 -3.40 43.68
C HIS A 347 3.94 -3.59 43.32
N TYR A 348 3.43 -4.82 43.22
CA TYR A 348 2.00 -5.06 42.99
C TYR A 348 1.16 -4.95 44.27
N ARG A 349 1.80 -4.97 45.46
CA ARG A 349 1.09 -4.94 46.74
C ARG A 349 0.31 -3.65 46.93
N ASP A 350 0.93 -2.52 46.66
CA ASP A 350 0.34 -1.19 46.88
C ASP A 350 -0.84 -0.94 45.94
N VAL A 351 -0.74 -1.41 44.69
CA VAL A 351 -1.81 -1.28 43.68
C VAL A 351 -3.03 -2.14 44.05
N ILE A 352 -2.79 -3.36 44.52
CA ILE A 352 -3.85 -4.29 44.94
C ILE A 352 -4.54 -3.78 46.22
N GLU A 353 -3.79 -3.25 47.18
CA GLU A 353 -4.34 -2.67 48.40
C GLU A 353 -5.19 -1.42 48.12
N GLN A 354 -4.74 -0.54 47.22
CA GLN A 354 -5.51 0.62 46.76
C GLN A 354 -6.81 0.22 46.06
N TYR A 355 -6.78 -0.86 45.25
CA TYR A 355 -7.98 -1.40 44.61
C TYR A 355 -9.00 -1.90 45.65
N PHE A 356 -8.56 -2.63 46.67
CA PHE A 356 -9.45 -3.12 47.73
C PHE A 356 -9.99 -2.01 48.63
N ARG A 357 -9.20 -0.97 48.95
CA ARG A 357 -9.70 0.22 49.66
C ARG A 357 -10.80 0.93 48.87
N ARG A 358 -10.57 1.15 47.57
CA ARG A 358 -11.54 1.81 46.69
C ARG A 358 -12.85 1.03 46.59
N MET A 359 -12.80 -0.30 46.54
CA MET A 359 -14.00 -1.13 46.53
C MET A 359 -14.74 -1.18 47.88
N ALA A 360 -14.03 -1.05 49.00
CA ALA A 360 -14.64 -1.01 50.33
C ALA A 360 -15.33 0.34 50.65
N GLY A 361 -15.21 1.34 49.76
CA GLY A 361 -15.78 2.67 49.95
C GLY A 361 -15.00 3.55 50.93
N GLU A 362 -13.80 3.15 51.34
CA GLU A 362 -12.90 3.97 52.16
C GLU A 362 -12.11 4.89 51.22
N GLU A 363 -12.64 6.08 50.94
CA GLU A 363 -11.85 7.12 50.27
C GLU A 363 -10.67 7.53 51.16
N PRO A 364 -9.44 7.63 50.60
CA PRO A 364 -8.33 8.17 51.34
C PRO A 364 -8.54 9.67 51.49
N THR A 365 -8.81 10.14 52.72
CA THR A 365 -8.63 11.54 53.08
C THR A 365 -7.17 11.92 52.79
N LYS A 366 -6.99 12.82 51.82
CA LYS A 366 -5.70 13.45 51.54
C LYS A 366 -5.31 14.31 52.74
N GLU A 367 -4.19 13.98 53.38
CA GLU A 367 -3.36 14.92 54.14
C GLU A 367 -2.09 15.20 53.35
#